data_AF-A0AA39XUW0-F1
#
_entry.id   AF-A0AA39XUW0-F1
#
_cell.length_a   1.000
_cell.length_b   1.000
_cell.length_c   1.000
_cell.angle_alpha   90.00
_cell.angle_beta   90.00
_cell.angle_gamma   90.00
#
_symmetry.space_group_name_H-M   'P 1'
#
loop_
_entity.id
_entity.type
_entity.pdbx_description
1 polymer ?
#
loop_
_entity_poly.entity_id
_entity_poly.type
_entity_poly.pdbx_seq_one_letter_code
_entity_poly.pdbx_strand_id
1 'polypeptide(L)'
;MRLASLTTILVASGLGVSARDDVPCSATGGGTCNLGFKGYLRKGSQAWTYYWTSVHVYDNTCRQLGGLQSPHPPLSLTSQLPWTVEIKKTPYSGGLGDFEFHYAGQKVVGGFHCWEWEENYGSYSETLVRCKHAFNC
;
A
#
# COMPACT_ATOMS: atom_id res chain seq x y z
N MET A 1 40.35 38.10 22.20
CA MET A 1 39.45 37.03 22.70
C MET A 1 38.16 37.10 21.87
N ARG A 2 37.92 36.12 20.99
CA ARG A 2 36.74 36.08 20.12
C ARG A 2 35.73 35.11 20.74
N LEU A 3 34.55 35.61 21.14
CA LEU A 3 33.45 34.76 21.58
C LEU A 3 32.85 34.05 20.36
N ALA A 4 33.01 32.74 20.31
CA ALA A 4 32.31 31.89 19.35
C ALA A 4 30.86 31.71 19.83
N SER A 5 29.93 32.29 19.07
CA SER A 5 28.49 32.14 19.30
C SER A 5 28.08 30.72 18.92
N LEU A 6 27.71 29.90 19.91
CA LEU A 6 27.11 28.59 19.71
C LEU A 6 25.67 28.77 19.21
N THR A 7 25.45 28.51 17.92
CA THR A 7 24.10 28.42 17.36
C THR A 7 23.60 27.00 17.60
N THR A 8 22.76 26.83 18.62
CA THR A 8 22.04 25.58 18.88
C THR A 8 21.08 25.30 17.72
N ILE A 9 21.38 24.27 16.93
CA ILE A 9 20.46 23.75 15.91
C ILE A 9 19.36 23.00 16.66
N LEU A 10 18.18 23.63 16.81
CA LEU A 10 16.97 22.89 17.12
C LEU A 10 16.63 22.03 15.89
N VAL A 11 16.94 20.74 15.96
CA VAL A 11 16.30 19.76 15.09
C VAL A 11 14.84 19.69 15.54
N ALA A 12 13.96 20.39 14.83
CA ALA A 12 12.54 20.21 14.97
C ALA A 12 12.22 18.78 14.54
N SER A 13 12.14 17.87 15.51
CA SER A 13 11.47 16.58 15.36
C SER A 13 10.04 16.90 14.96
N GLY A 14 9.79 16.91 13.65
CA GLY A 14 8.45 17.01 13.10
C GLY A 14 7.66 15.85 13.67
N LEU A 15 6.84 16.14 14.67
CA LEU A 15 5.70 15.34 15.06
C LEU A 15 4.74 15.36 13.86
N GLY A 16 5.05 14.55 12.86
CA GLY A 16 4.13 14.19 11.80
C GLY A 16 3.02 13.39 12.46
N VAL A 17 1.90 14.07 12.66
CA VAL A 17 0.61 13.50 13.05
C VAL A 17 0.44 12.15 12.34
N SER A 18 0.25 11.09 13.13
CA SER A 18 -0.17 9.78 12.64
C SER A 18 -1.59 9.90 12.10
N ALA A 19 -1.73 10.45 10.89
CA ALA A 19 -2.85 10.13 10.04
C ALA A 19 -2.67 8.65 9.72
N ARG A 20 -3.57 7.78 10.20
CA ARG A 20 -3.63 6.38 9.75
C ARG A 20 -3.48 6.38 8.23
N ASP A 21 -2.32 5.98 7.71
CA ASP A 21 -1.90 6.19 6.33
C ASP A 21 -3.06 5.91 5.35
N ASP A 22 -3.79 6.95 4.94
CA ASP A 22 -4.94 6.85 4.02
C ASP A 22 -4.51 6.36 2.64
N VAL A 23 -3.21 6.39 2.40
CA VAL A 23 -2.55 5.86 1.22
C VAL A 23 -1.80 4.60 1.65
N PRO A 24 -1.99 3.43 1.02
CA PRO A 24 -1.20 2.22 1.28
C PRO A 24 0.22 2.38 0.72
N CYS A 25 0.95 3.36 1.22
CA CYS A 25 2.29 3.73 0.85
C CYS A 25 3.01 4.31 2.08
N SER A 26 4.31 4.05 2.18
CA SER A 26 5.17 4.78 3.10
C SER A 26 6.37 5.28 2.32
N ALA A 27 6.90 6.44 2.72
CA ALA A 27 8.06 7.00 2.07
C ALA A 27 9.26 6.03 2.17
N THR A 28 9.98 5.88 1.06
CA THR A 28 11.10 4.95 0.91
C THR A 28 12.34 5.68 0.36
N GLY A 29 13.47 4.97 0.31
CA GLY A 29 14.66 5.46 -0.39
C GLY A 29 14.42 5.61 -1.90
N GLY A 30 15.27 6.39 -2.57
CA GLY A 30 15.26 6.46 -4.04
C GLY A 30 15.47 5.07 -4.66
N GLY A 31 14.83 4.81 -5.80
CA GLY A 31 14.86 3.50 -6.45
C GLY A 31 13.83 2.49 -5.89
N THR A 32 12.81 2.96 -5.16
CA THR A 32 11.79 2.10 -4.54
C THR A 32 10.40 2.67 -4.75
N CYS A 33 9.49 1.85 -5.26
CA CYS A 33 8.06 2.15 -5.40
C CYS A 33 7.26 1.36 -4.37
N ASN A 34 6.01 1.76 -4.19
CA ASN A 34 5.03 1.04 -3.38
C ASN A 34 3.86 0.58 -4.24
N LEU A 35 3.50 -0.68 -4.14
CA LEU A 35 2.23 -1.21 -4.62
C LEU A 35 1.28 -1.31 -3.44
N GLY A 36 0.14 -0.65 -3.52
CA GLY A 36 -0.81 -0.57 -2.43
C GLY A 36 -2.22 -0.94 -2.85
N PHE A 37 -2.88 -1.75 -2.03
CA PHE A 37 -4.26 -2.18 -2.19
C PHE A 37 -5.13 -1.61 -1.07
N LYS A 38 -6.36 -1.26 -1.40
CA LYS A 38 -7.41 -0.95 -0.42
C LYS A 38 -8.63 -1.80 -0.69
N GLY A 39 -9.30 -2.19 0.38
CA GLY A 39 -10.49 -3.01 0.30
C GLY A 39 -11.21 -3.07 1.64
N TYR A 40 -12.15 -4.01 1.71
CA TYR A 40 -12.88 -4.34 2.91
C TYR A 40 -13.14 -5.84 2.97
N LEU A 41 -13.46 -6.32 4.17
CA LEU A 41 -13.79 -7.69 4.46
C LEU A 41 -15.29 -7.79 4.73
N ARG A 42 -15.99 -8.70 4.03
CA ARG A 42 -17.40 -9.00 4.29
C ARG A 42 -17.60 -10.46 4.62
N LYS A 43 -18.48 -10.71 5.59
CA LYS A 43 -18.92 -12.05 5.96
C LYS A 43 -20.01 -12.49 4.99
N GLY A 44 -19.67 -13.44 4.11
CA GLY A 44 -20.66 -14.15 3.32
C GLY A 44 -21.36 -15.23 4.16
N SER A 45 -22.20 -16.04 3.50
CA SER A 45 -22.89 -17.17 4.14
C SER A 45 -21.94 -18.27 4.63
N GLN A 46 -20.76 -18.41 4.02
CA GLN A 46 -19.83 -19.52 4.27
C GLN A 46 -18.46 -19.08 4.76
N ALA A 47 -17.99 -17.88 4.39
CA ALA A 47 -16.66 -17.40 4.74
C ALA A 47 -16.56 -15.87 4.68
N TRP A 48 -15.54 -15.33 5.34
CA TRP A 48 -15.08 -13.98 5.13
C TRP A 48 -14.43 -13.86 3.75
N THR A 49 -14.77 -12.81 2.99
CA THR A 49 -14.25 -12.54 1.65
C THR A 49 -13.69 -11.12 1.58
N TYR A 50 -12.48 -10.99 1.03
CA TYR A 50 -11.86 -9.70 0.74
C TYR A 50 -12.38 -9.12 -0.57
N TYR A 51 -12.76 -7.85 -0.52
CA TYR A 51 -13.19 -7.07 -1.68
C TYR A 51 -12.25 -5.89 -1.86
N TRP A 52 -11.51 -5.87 -2.97
CA TRP A 52 -10.57 -4.81 -3.29
C TRP A 52 -11.27 -3.69 -4.03
N THR A 53 -11.22 -2.50 -3.46
CA THR A 53 -11.81 -1.29 -4.04
C THR A 53 -10.81 -0.55 -4.90
N SER A 54 -9.51 -0.68 -4.63
CA SER A 54 -8.48 -0.07 -5.45
C SER A 54 -7.13 -0.76 -5.30
N VAL A 55 -6.31 -0.59 -6.34
CA VAL A 55 -4.89 -0.88 -6.33
C VAL A 55 -4.13 0.24 -7.02
N HIS A 56 -3.03 0.66 -6.43
CA HIS A 56 -2.26 1.81 -6.91
C HIS A 56 -0.77 1.56 -6.79
N VAL A 57 -0.03 2.15 -7.72
CA VAL A 57 1.43 2.23 -7.68
C VAL A 57 1.81 3.65 -7.28
N TYR A 58 2.74 3.78 -6.34
CA TYR A 58 3.26 5.05 -5.85
C TYR A 58 4.77 5.09 -5.97
N ASP A 59 5.34 6.28 -6.16
CA ASP A 59 6.78 6.49 -6.04
C ASP A 59 7.26 6.48 -4.59
N ASN A 60 8.55 6.71 -4.38
CA ASN A 60 9.19 6.71 -3.08
C ASN A 60 8.72 7.85 -2.14
N THR A 61 8.00 8.84 -2.68
CA THR A 61 7.41 9.96 -1.94
C THR A 61 5.89 9.81 -1.75
N CYS A 62 5.34 8.64 -2.09
CA CYS A 62 3.91 8.35 -2.07
C CYS A 62 3.06 9.15 -3.06
N ARG A 63 3.65 9.70 -4.12
CA ARG A 63 2.89 10.23 -5.24
C ARG A 63 2.42 9.09 -6.14
N GLN A 64 1.13 9.08 -6.48
CA GLN A 64 0.54 8.03 -7.32
C GLN A 64 1.08 8.09 -8.75
N LEU A 65 1.59 6.97 -9.23
CA LEU A 65 2.10 6.75 -10.60
C LEU A 65 1.09 6.06 -11.50
N GLY A 66 0.17 5.31 -10.93
CA GLY A 66 -0.82 4.52 -11.67
C GLY A 66 -1.73 3.73 -10.74
N GLY A 67 -2.66 2.97 -11.33
CA GLY A 67 -3.58 2.15 -10.57
C GLY A 67 -4.91 1.90 -11.26
N LEU A 68 -5.78 1.20 -10.55
CA LEU A 68 -7.10 0.79 -11.02
C LEU A 68 -8.10 0.79 -9.85
N GLN A 69 -9.32 1.23 -10.11
CA GLN A 69 -10.46 1.07 -9.20
C GLN A 69 -11.15 -0.27 -9.45
N SER A 70 -11.69 -0.87 -8.39
CA SER A 70 -12.33 -2.18 -8.39
C SER A 70 -11.51 -3.24 -9.13
N PRO A 71 -10.25 -3.49 -8.71
CA PRO A 71 -9.39 -4.47 -9.36
C PRO A 71 -9.95 -5.90 -9.23
N HIS A 72 -9.95 -6.62 -10.35
CA HIS A 72 -10.33 -8.03 -10.40
C HIS A 72 -9.17 -8.85 -11.01
N PRO A 73 -8.23 -9.37 -10.19
CA PRO A 73 -7.13 -10.18 -10.70
C PRO A 73 -7.59 -11.46 -11.42
N PRO A 74 -6.88 -11.93 -12.45
CA PRO A 74 -5.61 -11.40 -12.95
C PRO A 74 -5.77 -10.10 -13.76
N LEU A 75 -4.84 -9.16 -13.58
CA LEU A 75 -4.86 -7.86 -14.25
C LEU A 75 -3.46 -7.28 -14.46
N SER A 76 -3.38 -6.29 -15.35
CA SER A 76 -2.19 -5.46 -15.56
C SER A 76 -2.54 -4.01 -15.23
N LEU A 77 -1.67 -3.31 -14.51
CA LEU A 77 -1.86 -1.91 -14.15
C LEU A 77 -1.20 -0.98 -15.16
N THR A 78 -1.97 0.03 -15.58
CA THR A 78 -1.41 1.18 -16.28
C THR A 78 -0.74 2.10 -15.26
N SER A 79 0.52 2.46 -15.50
CA SER A 79 1.28 3.38 -14.65
C SER A 79 2.34 4.13 -15.45
N GLN A 80 2.95 5.14 -14.81
CA GLN A 80 4.10 5.90 -15.35
C GLN A 80 5.42 5.11 -15.30
N LEU A 81 5.42 3.87 -14.80
CA LEU A 81 6.63 3.05 -14.73
C LEU A 81 7.02 2.48 -16.10
N PRO A 82 8.32 2.22 -16.33
CA PRO A 82 8.81 1.71 -17.62
C PRO A 82 8.37 0.27 -17.94
N TRP A 83 8.01 -0.53 -16.93
CA TRP A 83 7.48 -1.89 -17.12
C TRP A 83 6.06 -2.02 -16.60
N THR A 84 5.31 -2.95 -17.18
CA THR A 84 3.96 -3.28 -16.72
C THR A 84 4.01 -3.92 -15.35
N VAL A 85 3.11 -3.47 -14.47
CA VAL A 85 2.83 -4.15 -13.19
C VAL A 85 1.73 -5.18 -13.43
N GLU A 86 2.01 -6.45 -13.21
CA GLU A 86 1.00 -7.52 -13.27
C GLU A 86 0.62 -7.98 -11.86
N ILE A 87 -0.67 -8.25 -11.67
CA ILE A 87 -1.23 -8.81 -10.44
C ILE A 87 -2.02 -10.06 -10.80
N LYS A 88 -1.67 -11.18 -10.19
CA LYS A 88 -2.33 -12.48 -10.37
C LYS A 88 -2.93 -12.92 -9.03
N LYS A 89 -4.05 -13.65 -9.10
CA LYS A 89 -4.61 -14.32 -7.92
C LYS A 89 -3.82 -15.59 -7.66
N THR A 90 -3.39 -15.83 -6.43
CA THR A 90 -2.78 -17.12 -6.08
C THR A 90 -3.86 -18.16 -5.82
N PRO A 91 -3.64 -19.44 -6.16
CA PRO A 91 -4.61 -20.52 -5.90
C PRO A 91 -4.60 -20.99 -4.44
N TYR A 92 -3.62 -20.56 -3.64
CA TYR A 92 -3.45 -21.00 -2.26
C TYR A 92 -4.02 -19.97 -1.28
N SER A 93 -5.21 -20.33 -0.76
CA SER A 93 -5.69 -20.07 0.61
C SER A 93 -6.07 -18.68 1.09
N GLY A 94 -7.13 -18.08 0.52
CA GLY A 94 -8.17 -17.29 1.23
C GLY A 94 -7.76 -16.16 2.20
N GLY A 95 -6.50 -15.76 2.23
CA GLY A 95 -5.90 -14.88 3.23
C GLY A 95 -5.77 -13.45 2.73
N LEU A 96 -5.44 -12.56 3.67
CA LEU A 96 -5.04 -11.19 3.36
C LEU A 96 -3.81 -11.20 2.45
N GLY A 97 -3.94 -10.64 1.25
CA GLY A 97 -2.76 -10.40 0.40
C GLY A 97 -2.31 -11.59 -0.45
N ASP A 98 -3.21 -12.51 -0.79
CA ASP A 98 -3.00 -13.60 -1.75
C ASP A 98 -2.91 -13.11 -3.20
N PHE A 99 -1.95 -12.23 -3.43
CA PHE A 99 -1.56 -11.71 -4.72
C PHE A 99 -0.18 -12.21 -5.09
N GLU A 100 -0.05 -12.48 -6.37
CA GLU A 100 1.23 -12.60 -7.02
C GLU A 100 1.46 -11.32 -7.82
N PHE A 101 2.56 -10.63 -7.54
CA PHE A 101 2.96 -9.39 -8.18
C PHE A 101 4.16 -9.63 -9.09
N HIS A 102 4.12 -9.07 -10.31
CA HIS A 102 5.24 -9.10 -11.25
C HIS A 102 5.58 -7.69 -11.73
N TYR A 103 6.86 -7.39 -11.77
CA TYR A 103 7.40 -6.16 -12.34
C TYR A 103 8.86 -6.35 -12.73
N ALA A 104 9.24 -5.93 -13.94
CA ALA A 104 10.63 -5.96 -14.41
C ALA A 104 11.34 -7.34 -14.25
N GLY A 105 10.61 -8.44 -14.42
CA GLY A 105 11.12 -9.81 -14.22
C GLY A 105 11.20 -10.27 -12.77
N GLN A 106 10.93 -9.39 -11.80
CA GLN A 106 10.73 -9.77 -10.39
C GLN A 106 9.34 -10.38 -10.23
N LYS A 107 9.27 -11.50 -9.50
CA LYS A 107 8.04 -12.15 -9.09
C LYS A 107 8.00 -12.19 -7.57
N VAL A 108 6.91 -11.71 -6.99
CA VAL A 108 6.64 -11.75 -5.56
C VAL A 108 5.34 -12.51 -5.34
N VAL A 109 5.40 -13.58 -4.54
CA VAL A 109 4.22 -14.35 -4.12
C VAL A 109 4.04 -14.10 -2.64
N GLY A 110 2.94 -13.45 -2.25
CA GLY A 110 2.78 -12.96 -0.88
C GLY A 110 3.69 -11.77 -0.56
N GLY A 111 4.05 -11.57 0.71
CA GLY A 111 4.99 -10.49 1.10
C GLY A 111 4.38 -9.09 1.14
N PHE A 112 3.05 -8.98 1.06
CA PHE A 112 2.34 -7.75 1.34
C PHE A 112 2.23 -7.56 2.86
N HIS A 113 2.56 -6.36 3.33
CA HIS A 113 2.23 -5.95 4.68
C HIS A 113 0.78 -5.46 4.70
N CYS A 114 -0.10 -6.23 5.35
CA CYS A 114 -1.52 -5.95 5.41
C CYS A 114 -1.95 -5.60 6.84
N TRP A 115 -2.91 -4.68 6.96
CA TRP A 115 -3.56 -4.36 8.22
C TRP A 115 -5.06 -4.22 8.02
N GLU A 116 -5.79 -4.62 9.06
CA GLU A 116 -7.24 -4.53 9.12
C GLU A 116 -7.63 -3.64 10.29
N TRP A 117 -8.74 -2.93 10.14
CA TRP A 117 -9.38 -2.24 11.25
C TRP A 117 -10.87 -2.12 11.00
N GLU A 118 -11.64 -2.13 12.08
CA GLU A 118 -13.06 -1.85 12.01
C GLU A 118 -13.29 -0.34 11.95
N GLU A 119 -14.11 0.10 11.01
CA GLU A 119 -14.58 1.47 10.90
C GLU A 119 -16.10 1.52 11.09
N ASN A 120 -16.55 2.44 11.94
CA ASN A 120 -17.94 2.60 12.31
C ASN A 120 -18.58 3.73 11.51
N TYR A 121 -19.66 3.42 10.80
CA TYR A 121 -20.42 4.35 9.95
C TYR A 121 -21.78 4.71 10.58
N GLY A 122 -21.86 4.70 11.91
CA GLY A 122 -23.06 4.98 12.69
C GLY A 122 -23.99 3.77 12.80
N SER A 123 -24.65 3.39 11.70
CA SER A 123 -25.64 2.29 11.70
C SER A 123 -25.06 0.92 11.38
N TYR A 124 -23.81 0.85 10.92
CA TYR A 124 -23.08 -0.38 10.66
C TYR A 124 -21.58 -0.16 10.84
N SER A 125 -20.83 -1.25 10.98
CA SER A 125 -19.37 -1.25 10.91
C SER A 125 -18.89 -2.09 9.72
N GLU A 126 -17.75 -1.71 9.15
CA GLU A 126 -17.08 -2.46 8.09
C GLU A 126 -15.61 -2.65 8.46
N THR A 127 -15.09 -3.87 8.28
CA THR A 127 -13.67 -4.16 8.45
C THR A 127 -12.93 -3.73 7.19
N LEU A 128 -12.21 -2.63 7.26
CA LEU A 128 -11.37 -2.16 6.18
C LEU A 128 -10.04 -2.89 6.15
N VAL A 129 -9.51 -3.04 4.95
CA VAL A 129 -8.26 -3.74 4.69
C VAL A 129 -7.37 -2.91 3.80
N ARG A 130 -6.10 -2.77 4.18
CA ARG A 130 -5.06 -2.19 3.33
C ARG A 130 -3.88 -3.13 3.29
N CYS A 131 -3.28 -3.26 2.12
CA CYS A 131 -2.06 -4.02 1.92
C CYS A 131 -1.05 -3.17 1.16
N LYS A 132 0.23 -3.27 1.49
CA LYS A 132 1.30 -2.63 0.72
C LYS A 132 2.51 -3.53 0.53
N HIS A 133 3.23 -3.32 -0.56
CA HIS A 133 4.49 -3.98 -0.84
C HIS A 133 5.44 -2.98 -1.52
N ALA A 134 6.65 -2.85 -0.97
CA ALA A 134 7.70 -2.04 -1.58
C ALA A 134 8.50 -2.88 -2.57
N PHE A 135 8.84 -2.31 -3.72
CA PHE A 135 9.58 -3.00 -4.78
C PHE A 135 10.53 -2.05 -5.50
N ASN A 136 11.55 -2.59 -6.17
CA ASN A 136 12.51 -1.78 -6.89
C ASN A 136 11.88 -1.23 -8.18
N CYS A 137 11.99 0.08 -8.36
CA CYS A 137 11.62 0.83 -9.55
C CYS A 137 12.60 2.01 -9.68
#